data_AF-A0A7U6KEM8-F1
#
_entry.id   AF-A0A7U6KEM8-F1
#
_cell.length_a   1.000
_cell.length_b   1.000
_cell.length_c   1.000
_cell.angle_alpha   90.00
_cell.angle_beta   90.00
_cell.angle_gamma   90.00
#
_symmetry.space_group_name_H-M   'P 1'
#
loop_
_entity.id
_entity.type
_entity.pdbx_description
1 polymer ?
#
loop_
_entity_poly.entity_id
_entity_poly.type
_entity_poly.pdbx_seq_one_letter_code
_entity_poly.pdbx_strand_id
1 'polypeptide(L)'
;MKKQVLIRVLTTVVSISIFVCVITTVLFRNYVSKTNNFVKFEGKGKQTIYILGTFHNSHFDKKYRYSLADIRNCITNLKPDVVYLESREETYQKYGCMDGPIDTLFAYSLCKEQNIPVRCIDYWKMDNNFDKNQGTTNSQRDDKMYENITTNLVKDKDKKILIVCGASHRTEQMNRLSNDHYKEILSFNKSEIFQGSKTFTYPKTMEQTIKDKITYLKEDQTKIIAKQITDPDVAKFAKKNNEELVDSLQSTLDQYVLKERLY
;
A
#
# COMPACT_ATOMS: atom_id res chain seq x y z
N MET A 1 24.42 -23.93 48.18
CA MET A 1 23.20 -24.39 47.48
C MET A 1 22.37 -23.25 46.89
N LYS A 2 21.94 -22.23 47.64
CA LYS A 2 21.08 -21.13 47.14
C LYS A 2 21.64 -20.37 45.91
N LYS A 3 22.95 -20.10 45.85
CA LYS A 3 23.61 -19.41 44.72
C LYS A 3 23.53 -20.21 43.40
N GLN A 4 23.74 -21.53 43.46
CA GLN A 4 23.68 -22.39 42.26
C GLN A 4 22.26 -22.50 41.70
N VAL A 5 21.26 -22.59 42.58
CA VAL A 5 19.84 -22.58 42.18
C VAL A 5 19.49 -21.24 41.53
N LEU A 6 19.90 -20.11 42.12
CA LEU A 6 19.66 -18.79 41.56
C LEU A 6 20.29 -18.62 40.17
N ILE A 7 21.55 -19.06 39.99
CA ILE A 7 22.24 -19.01 38.69
C ILE A 7 21.47 -19.84 37.65
N ARG A 8 21.05 -21.07 37.99
CA ARG A 8 20.29 -21.92 37.06
C ARG A 8 18.96 -21.27 36.66
N VAL A 9 18.21 -20.72 37.63
CA VAL A 9 16.96 -20.02 37.35
C VAL A 9 17.20 -18.82 36.43
N LEU A 10 18.22 -18.00 36.72
CA LEU A 10 18.55 -16.84 35.89
C LEU A 10 18.94 -17.26 34.46
N THR A 11 19.79 -18.28 34.31
CA THR A 11 20.18 -18.81 33.00
C THR A 11 18.97 -19.30 32.21
N THR A 12 18.04 -20.01 32.85
CA THR A 12 16.81 -20.47 32.20
C THR A 12 15.93 -19.30 31.74
N VAL A 13 15.71 -18.29 32.60
CA VAL A 13 14.90 -17.10 32.26
C VAL A 13 15.53 -16.31 31.11
N VAL A 14 16.85 -16.13 31.13
CA VAL A 14 17.58 -15.46 30.05
C VAL A 14 17.46 -16.26 28.74
N SER A 15 17.59 -17.58 28.80
CA SER A 15 17.49 -18.44 27.60
C SER A 15 16.09 -18.40 26.99
N ILE A 16 15.03 -18.43 27.81
CA ILE A 16 13.64 -18.30 27.35
C ILE A 16 13.43 -16.92 26.73
N SER A 17 13.91 -15.86 27.38
CA SER A 17 13.80 -14.49 26.85
C SER A 17 14.48 -14.35 25.48
N ILE A 18 15.69 -14.89 25.32
CA ILE A 18 16.41 -14.89 24.04
C ILE A 18 15.62 -15.66 22.99
N PHE A 19 15.11 -16.85 23.33
CA PHE A 19 14.33 -17.67 22.40
C PHE A 19 13.06 -16.96 21.92
N VAL A 20 12.31 -16.34 22.84
CA VAL A 20 11.14 -15.52 22.51
C VAL A 20 11.52 -14.37 21.59
N CYS A 21 12.60 -13.63 21.89
CA CYS A 21 13.09 -12.54 21.05
C CYS A 21 13.48 -13.00 19.62
N VAL A 22 14.09 -14.17 19.48
CA VAL A 22 14.44 -14.73 18.17
C VAL A 22 13.18 -15.10 17.40
N ILE A 23 12.21 -15.76 18.03
CA ILE A 23 10.93 -16.12 17.38
C ILE A 23 10.19 -14.87 16.94
N THR A 24 10.02 -13.88 17.82
CA THR A 24 9.29 -12.65 17.47
C THR A 24 9.98 -11.89 16.34
N THR A 25 11.31 -11.85 16.32
CA THR A 25 12.08 -11.25 15.22
C THR A 25 11.87 -11.99 13.90
N VAL A 26 11.89 -13.33 13.91
CA VAL A 26 11.65 -14.15 12.71
C VAL A 26 10.21 -13.96 12.21
N LEU A 27 9.22 -13.98 13.10
CA LEU A 27 7.81 -13.76 12.75
C LEU A 27 7.60 -12.36 12.19
N PHE A 28 8.14 -11.33 12.83
CA PHE A 28 8.07 -9.95 12.35
C PHE A 28 8.74 -9.81 10.97
N ARG A 29 9.93 -10.38 10.79
CA ARG A 29 10.65 -10.37 9.50
C ARG A 29 9.84 -11.07 8.40
N ASN A 30 9.18 -12.17 8.72
CA ASN A 30 8.29 -12.84 7.79
C ASN A 30 7.07 -11.97 7.48
N TYR A 31 6.45 -11.36 8.48
CA TYR A 31 5.29 -10.48 8.29
C TYR A 31 5.60 -9.29 7.37
N VAL A 32 6.75 -8.63 7.54
CA VAL A 32 7.16 -7.49 6.69
C VAL A 32 7.78 -7.92 5.36
N SER A 33 7.96 -9.22 5.11
CA SER A 33 8.57 -9.68 3.86
C SER A 33 7.66 -9.38 2.67
N LYS A 34 8.24 -8.79 1.61
CA LYS A 34 7.57 -8.55 0.32
C LYS A 34 6.96 -9.82 -0.29
N THR A 35 7.57 -10.99 -0.08
CA THR A 35 7.05 -12.27 -0.58
C THR A 35 5.80 -12.73 0.18
N ASN A 36 5.67 -12.36 1.46
CA ASN A 36 4.49 -12.72 2.25
C ASN A 36 3.34 -11.76 2.00
N ASN A 37 3.64 -10.53 1.62
CA ASN A 37 2.65 -9.54 1.19
C ASN A 37 2.30 -9.64 -0.30
N PHE A 38 2.69 -10.72 -0.98
CA PHE A 38 2.35 -10.95 -2.39
C PHE A 38 1.60 -12.26 -2.54
N VAL A 39 0.35 -12.20 -3.00
CA VAL A 39 -0.53 -13.36 -3.17
C VAL A 39 -1.05 -13.44 -4.61
N LYS A 40 -1.44 -14.64 -5.03
CA LYS A 40 -1.96 -14.93 -6.37
C LYS A 40 -3.27 -15.70 -6.24
N PHE A 41 -4.24 -15.32 -7.07
CA PHE A 41 -5.52 -15.99 -7.23
C PHE A 41 -5.78 -16.35 -8.69
N GLU A 42 -6.47 -17.46 -8.89
CA GLU A 42 -7.14 -17.80 -10.15
C GLU A 42 -8.59 -17.29 -10.08
N GLY A 43 -8.94 -16.45 -11.04
CA GLY A 43 -10.31 -15.95 -11.24
C GLY A 43 -11.11 -16.81 -12.20
N LYS A 44 -12.25 -16.28 -12.66
CA LYS A 44 -13.08 -16.95 -13.67
C LYS A 44 -12.39 -16.91 -15.04
N GLY A 45 -12.42 -18.01 -15.78
CA GLY A 45 -11.81 -18.09 -17.11
C GLY A 45 -10.28 -18.13 -17.04
N LYS A 46 -9.61 -17.27 -17.82
CA LYS A 46 -8.13 -17.14 -17.83
C LYS A 46 -7.63 -16.00 -16.93
N GLN A 47 -8.51 -15.40 -16.13
CA GLN A 47 -8.17 -14.28 -15.26
C GLN A 47 -7.20 -14.70 -14.17
N THR A 48 -6.11 -13.96 -14.01
CA THR A 48 -5.15 -14.15 -12.92
C THR A 48 -5.02 -12.86 -12.13
N ILE A 49 -5.16 -12.95 -10.80
CA ILE A 49 -5.17 -11.77 -9.92
C ILE A 49 -3.97 -11.89 -8.97
N TYR A 50 -3.17 -10.83 -8.91
CA TYR A 50 -2.10 -10.68 -7.94
C TYR A 50 -2.45 -9.54 -6.98
N ILE A 51 -2.13 -9.69 -5.70
CA ILE A 51 -2.28 -8.60 -4.73
C ILE A 51 -0.94 -8.37 -4.05
N LEU A 52 -0.43 -7.15 -4.15
CA LEU A 52 0.75 -6.65 -3.46
C LEU A 52 0.33 -5.73 -2.32
N GLY A 53 0.50 -6.21 -1.10
CA GLY A 53 0.39 -5.44 0.13
C GLY A 53 1.62 -4.54 0.32
N THR A 54 1.40 -3.24 0.50
CA THR A 54 2.43 -2.23 0.70
C THR A 54 2.46 -1.71 2.14
N PHE A 55 3.58 -1.13 2.55
CA PHE A 55 3.73 -0.49 3.86
C PHE A 55 3.95 1.00 3.64
N HIS A 56 2.87 1.79 3.71
CA HIS A 56 2.93 3.22 3.40
C HIS A 56 4.06 3.91 4.17
N ASN A 57 4.80 4.77 3.45
CA ASN A 57 5.95 5.54 3.93
C ASN A 57 7.17 4.71 4.40
N SER A 58 7.05 3.39 4.53
CA SER A 58 8.13 2.51 5.01
C SER A 58 9.15 2.15 3.91
N HIS A 59 8.87 2.53 2.67
CA HIS A 59 9.69 2.22 1.49
C HIS A 59 11.07 2.89 1.50
N PHE A 60 11.21 3.98 2.26
CA PHE A 60 12.46 4.73 2.40
C PHE A 60 13.29 4.25 3.59
N ASP A 61 12.84 3.23 4.32
CA ASP A 61 13.55 2.68 5.47
C ASP A 61 14.01 1.25 5.18
N LYS A 62 15.34 1.10 5.10
CA LYS A 62 16.03 -0.18 4.83
C LYS A 62 15.63 -1.29 5.80
N LYS A 63 15.15 -0.97 7.01
CA LYS A 63 14.77 -1.97 8.02
C LYS A 63 13.59 -2.84 7.58
N TYR A 64 12.71 -2.33 6.70
CA TYR A 64 11.56 -3.09 6.21
C TYR A 64 11.89 -4.03 5.05
N ARG A 65 13.10 -3.94 4.46
CA ARG A 65 13.54 -4.78 3.34
C ARG A 65 12.55 -4.81 2.17
N TYR A 66 11.82 -3.73 2.03
CA TYR A 66 10.78 -3.50 1.04
C TYR A 66 10.83 -2.04 0.62
N SER A 67 10.99 -1.80 -0.67
CA SER A 67 11.32 -0.50 -1.24
C SER A 67 10.52 -0.21 -2.51
N LEU A 68 10.58 1.01 -3.02
CA LEU A 68 9.96 1.34 -4.31
C LEU A 68 10.57 0.54 -5.47
N ALA A 69 11.83 0.11 -5.34
CA ALA A 69 12.46 -0.79 -6.32
C ALA A 69 11.75 -2.15 -6.39
N ASP A 70 11.22 -2.64 -5.28
CA ASP A 70 10.47 -3.90 -5.24
C ASP A 70 9.12 -3.79 -5.95
N ILE A 71 8.43 -2.65 -5.79
CA ILE A 71 7.20 -2.35 -6.53
C ILE A 71 7.50 -2.29 -8.04
N ARG A 72 8.58 -1.59 -8.43
CA ARG A 72 9.01 -1.51 -9.83
C ARG A 72 9.30 -2.87 -10.43
N ASN A 73 10.07 -3.70 -9.73
CA ASN A 73 10.41 -5.04 -10.18
C ASN A 73 9.15 -5.90 -10.29
N CYS A 74 8.24 -5.82 -9.31
CA CYS A 74 6.96 -6.53 -9.35
C CYS A 74 6.17 -6.19 -10.60
N ILE A 75 5.91 -4.91 -10.87
CA ILE A 75 5.16 -4.47 -12.06
C ILE A 75 5.87 -4.89 -13.35
N THR A 76 7.17 -4.66 -13.44
CA THR A 76 7.98 -4.90 -14.65
C THR A 76 8.09 -6.38 -14.99
N ASN A 77 8.28 -7.24 -13.99
CA ASN A 77 8.45 -8.68 -14.19
C ASN A 77 7.11 -9.39 -14.37
N LEU A 78 6.09 -8.96 -13.60
CA LEU A 78 4.76 -9.54 -13.69
C LEU A 78 4.11 -9.24 -15.04
N LYS A 79 4.35 -8.04 -15.59
CA LYS A 79 3.72 -7.51 -16.81
C LYS A 79 2.20 -7.66 -16.74
N PRO A 80 1.53 -6.97 -15.79
CA PRO A 80 0.08 -7.00 -15.69
C PRO A 80 -0.54 -6.30 -16.88
N ASP A 81 -1.71 -6.76 -17.30
CA ASP A 81 -2.52 -6.12 -18.34
C ASP A 81 -3.28 -4.90 -17.79
N VAL A 82 -3.43 -4.82 -16.46
CA VAL A 82 -4.06 -3.71 -15.73
C VAL A 82 -3.61 -3.70 -14.27
N VAL A 83 -3.46 -2.51 -13.68
CA VAL A 83 -3.12 -2.34 -12.27
C VAL A 83 -4.26 -1.65 -11.52
N TYR A 84 -4.69 -2.20 -10.39
CA TYR A 84 -5.66 -1.59 -9.49
C TYR A 84 -4.92 -0.93 -8.34
N LEU A 85 -5.24 0.32 -8.07
CA LEU A 85 -4.51 1.16 -7.14
C LEU A 85 -5.42 1.67 -6.03
N GLU A 86 -4.88 1.69 -4.81
CA GLU A 86 -5.51 2.31 -3.63
C GLU A 86 -5.54 3.85 -3.78
N SER A 87 -6.43 4.31 -4.64
CA SER A 87 -6.81 5.71 -4.83
C SER A 87 -8.29 5.77 -5.15
N ARG A 88 -8.92 6.93 -4.98
CA ARG A 88 -10.35 7.11 -5.23
C ARG A 88 -10.58 7.49 -6.70
N GLU A 89 -11.45 6.75 -7.36
CA GLU A 89 -11.79 7.00 -8.78
C GLU A 89 -12.39 8.39 -8.99
N GLU A 90 -13.24 8.84 -8.07
CA GLU A 90 -13.86 10.18 -8.11
C GLU A 90 -12.83 11.31 -8.07
N THR A 91 -11.76 11.14 -7.30
CA THR A 91 -10.69 12.13 -7.22
C THR A 91 -9.93 12.20 -8.54
N TYR A 92 -9.58 11.04 -9.08
CA TYR A 92 -8.88 10.94 -10.36
C TYR A 92 -9.70 11.56 -11.50
N GLN A 93 -10.97 11.19 -11.62
CA GLN A 93 -11.84 11.67 -12.70
C GLN A 93 -12.11 13.18 -12.62
N LYS A 94 -12.25 13.72 -11.41
CA LYS A 94 -12.64 15.12 -11.22
C LYS A 94 -11.46 16.09 -11.21
N TYR A 95 -10.34 15.67 -10.64
CA TYR A 95 -9.19 16.54 -10.38
C TYR A 95 -7.94 16.13 -11.16
N GLY A 96 -7.97 14.99 -11.85
CA GLY A 96 -6.84 14.51 -12.66
C GLY A 96 -5.65 14.02 -11.84
N CYS A 97 -5.80 13.81 -10.52
CA CYS A 97 -4.73 13.41 -9.62
C CYS A 97 -5.02 12.10 -8.89
N MET A 98 -3.97 11.37 -8.53
CA MET A 98 -4.05 10.22 -7.63
C MET A 98 -3.92 10.70 -6.19
N ASP A 99 -4.80 10.25 -5.31
CA ASP A 99 -4.82 10.65 -3.90
C ASP A 99 -4.35 9.57 -2.93
N GLY A 100 -4.01 8.40 -3.45
CA GLY A 100 -3.42 7.29 -2.70
C GLY A 100 -2.05 7.60 -2.10
N PRO A 101 -1.53 6.68 -1.27
CA PRO A 101 -0.23 6.83 -0.62
C PRO A 101 0.93 6.87 -1.63
N ILE A 102 2.13 7.25 -1.17
CA ILE A 102 3.28 7.52 -2.04
C ILE A 102 3.65 6.35 -2.96
N ASP A 103 3.51 5.12 -2.48
CA ASP A 103 3.73 3.89 -3.24
C ASP A 103 2.70 3.68 -4.35
N THR A 104 1.48 4.15 -4.15
CA THR A 104 0.45 4.20 -5.18
C THR A 104 0.77 5.25 -6.25
N LEU A 105 1.27 6.43 -5.86
CA LEU A 105 1.73 7.45 -6.82
C LEU A 105 2.91 6.94 -7.67
N PHE A 106 3.81 6.19 -7.04
CA PHE A 106 4.93 5.53 -7.70
C PHE A 106 4.44 4.49 -8.71
N ALA A 107 3.54 3.58 -8.29
CA ALA A 107 2.97 2.57 -9.16
C ALA A 107 2.20 3.20 -10.34
N TYR A 108 1.39 4.23 -10.10
CA TYR A 108 0.69 4.98 -11.15
C TYR A 108 1.66 5.58 -12.17
N SER A 109 2.71 6.23 -11.70
CA SER A 109 3.71 6.87 -12.57
C SER A 109 4.43 5.85 -13.45
N LEU A 110 4.80 4.70 -12.87
CA LEU A 110 5.39 3.60 -13.63
C LEU A 110 4.43 3.01 -14.67
N CYS A 111 3.16 2.81 -14.30
CA CYS A 111 2.14 2.30 -15.21
C CYS A 111 1.90 3.26 -16.38
N LYS A 112 1.88 4.57 -16.12
CA LYS A 112 1.73 5.61 -17.14
C LYS A 112 2.86 5.55 -18.18
N GLU A 113 4.10 5.40 -17.75
CA GLU A 113 5.25 5.27 -18.65
C GLU A 113 5.26 3.97 -19.46
N GLN A 114 4.74 2.89 -18.88
CA GLN A 114 4.66 1.58 -19.52
C GLN A 114 3.35 1.36 -20.31
N ASN A 115 2.47 2.36 -20.37
CA ASN A 115 1.14 2.28 -20.97
C ASN A 115 0.29 1.12 -20.39
N ILE A 116 0.44 0.85 -19.10
CA ILE A 116 -0.40 -0.12 -18.38
C ILE A 116 -1.64 0.60 -17.86
N PRO A 117 -2.86 0.16 -18.22
CA PRO A 117 -4.09 0.73 -17.69
C PRO A 117 -4.18 0.66 -16.17
N VAL A 118 -4.78 1.68 -15.56
CA VAL A 118 -4.99 1.76 -14.11
C VAL A 118 -6.49 1.81 -13.78
N ARG A 119 -6.89 1.20 -12.66
CA ARG A 119 -8.20 1.37 -12.01
C ARG A 119 -8.02 1.85 -10.58
N CYS A 120 -8.84 2.79 -10.14
CA CYS A 120 -8.87 3.20 -8.73
C CYS A 120 -9.84 2.31 -7.96
N ILE A 121 -9.45 1.84 -6.77
CA ILE A 121 -10.27 0.92 -5.96
C ILE A 121 -10.59 1.43 -4.56
N ASP A 122 -10.02 2.55 -4.12
CA ASP A 122 -10.18 3.03 -2.74
C ASP A 122 -11.54 3.68 -2.48
N TYR A 123 -11.92 3.75 -1.20
CA TYR A 123 -13.09 4.44 -0.70
C TYR A 123 -12.84 5.02 0.69
N TRP A 124 -12.93 6.33 0.83
CA TRP A 124 -13.08 7.00 2.12
C TRP A 124 -13.67 8.38 1.90
N LYS A 125 -14.34 8.89 2.93
CA LYS A 125 -14.99 10.20 2.91
C LYS A 125 -14.49 11.03 4.08
N MET A 126 -14.34 12.32 3.83
CA MET A 126 -14.01 13.29 4.86
C MET A 126 -15.30 14.03 5.22
N ASP A 127 -15.99 13.57 6.26
CA ASP A 127 -17.26 14.13 6.72
C ASP A 127 -17.26 14.35 8.25
N ASN A 128 -18.38 14.80 8.82
CA ASN A 128 -18.50 15.04 10.26
C ASN A 128 -18.31 13.77 11.12
N ASN A 129 -18.41 12.58 10.53
CA ASN A 129 -18.19 11.31 11.22
C ASN A 129 -16.78 10.78 10.99
N PHE A 130 -15.87 11.58 10.43
CA PHE A 130 -14.50 11.18 10.17
C PHE A 130 -13.79 10.78 11.48
N ASP A 131 -13.71 9.47 11.70
CA ASP A 131 -12.86 8.89 12.72
C ASP A 131 -11.43 8.85 12.20
N LYS A 132 -10.46 9.05 13.09
CA LYS A 132 -9.02 8.91 12.83
C LYS A 132 -8.68 7.54 12.22
N ASN A 133 -9.50 6.53 12.49
CA ASN A 133 -9.33 5.18 11.95
C ASN A 133 -9.90 4.99 10.54
N GLN A 134 -10.68 5.93 9.98
CA GLN A 134 -11.23 5.80 8.63
C GLN A 134 -10.15 5.77 7.53
N GLY A 135 -8.98 6.38 7.80
CA GLY A 135 -7.81 6.30 6.92
C GLY A 135 -7.07 4.96 6.99
N THR A 136 -7.54 4.02 7.81
CA THR A 136 -7.00 2.66 7.96
C THR A 136 -8.05 1.63 7.56
N THR A 137 -7.71 0.35 7.69
CA THR A 137 -8.61 -0.78 7.46
C THR A 137 -9.83 -0.70 8.37
N ASN A 138 -11.01 -0.71 7.77
CA ASN A 138 -12.30 -0.78 8.44
C ASN A 138 -13.31 -1.45 7.51
N SER A 139 -14.29 -2.17 8.07
CA SER A 139 -15.22 -2.97 7.27
C SER A 139 -15.90 -2.15 6.17
N GLN A 140 -16.36 -0.93 6.45
CA GLN A 140 -17.04 -0.09 5.46
C GLN A 140 -16.13 0.26 4.27
N ARG A 141 -14.90 0.70 4.52
CA ARG A 141 -13.91 1.00 3.48
C ARG A 141 -13.55 -0.25 2.70
N ASP A 142 -13.23 -1.33 3.39
CA ASP A 142 -12.81 -2.58 2.76
C ASP A 142 -13.92 -3.26 1.95
N ASP A 143 -15.18 -3.14 2.37
CA ASP A 143 -16.33 -3.63 1.61
C ASP A 143 -16.54 -2.82 0.33
N LYS A 144 -16.38 -1.50 0.40
CA LYS A 144 -16.43 -0.64 -0.79
C LYS A 144 -15.24 -0.83 -1.72
N MET A 145 -14.05 -1.04 -1.18
CA MET A 145 -12.89 -1.44 -1.97
C MET A 145 -13.15 -2.76 -2.69
N TYR A 146 -13.76 -3.73 -2.00
CA TYR A 146 -14.10 -5.02 -2.60
C TYR A 146 -15.14 -4.91 -3.72
N GLU A 147 -16.17 -4.09 -3.52
CA GLU A 147 -17.17 -3.77 -4.56
C GLU A 147 -16.49 -3.17 -5.81
N ASN A 148 -15.57 -2.22 -5.62
CA ASN A 148 -14.80 -1.63 -6.71
C ASN A 148 -13.90 -2.65 -7.42
N ILE A 149 -13.20 -3.49 -6.65
CA ILE A 149 -12.35 -4.56 -7.18
C ILE A 149 -13.17 -5.51 -8.04
N THR A 150 -14.25 -6.08 -7.49
CA THR A 150 -15.08 -7.07 -8.19
C THR A 150 -15.76 -6.48 -9.42
N THR A 151 -16.23 -5.23 -9.35
CA THR A 151 -16.75 -4.50 -10.52
C THR A 151 -15.71 -4.38 -11.63
N ASN A 152 -14.46 -4.05 -11.28
CA ASN A 152 -13.38 -3.96 -12.25
C ASN A 152 -12.95 -5.35 -12.77
N LEU A 153 -12.91 -6.39 -11.93
CA LEU A 153 -12.63 -7.78 -12.34
C LEU A 153 -13.61 -8.28 -13.42
N VAL A 154 -14.88 -7.87 -13.37
CA VAL A 154 -15.85 -8.21 -14.42
C VAL A 154 -15.49 -7.55 -15.75
N LYS A 155 -15.05 -6.27 -15.73
CA LYS A 155 -14.65 -5.51 -16.92
C LYS A 155 -13.33 -6.03 -17.52
N ASP A 156 -12.40 -6.44 -16.65
CA ASP A 156 -11.06 -6.89 -16.99
C ASP A 156 -10.99 -8.44 -17.01
N LYS A 157 -11.98 -9.06 -17.66
CA LYS A 157 -12.06 -10.51 -17.85
C LYS A 157 -10.85 -11.03 -18.65
N ASP A 158 -10.38 -12.23 -18.29
CA ASP A 158 -9.26 -12.93 -18.95
C ASP A 158 -7.92 -12.16 -18.95
N LYS A 159 -7.80 -11.14 -18.08
CA LYS A 159 -6.57 -10.36 -17.88
C LYS A 159 -5.74 -10.85 -16.70
N LYS A 160 -4.46 -10.51 -16.73
CA LYS A 160 -3.54 -10.54 -15.59
C LYS A 160 -3.62 -9.21 -14.84
N ILE A 161 -4.20 -9.21 -13.66
CA ILE A 161 -4.40 -8.02 -12.83
C ILE A 161 -3.38 -7.99 -11.69
N LEU A 162 -2.84 -6.81 -11.40
CA LEU A 162 -2.11 -6.55 -10.17
C LEU A 162 -2.86 -5.51 -9.34
N ILE A 163 -3.20 -5.87 -8.11
CA ILE A 163 -3.78 -4.96 -7.11
C ILE A 163 -2.64 -4.50 -6.20
N VAL A 164 -2.47 -3.18 -6.04
CA VAL A 164 -1.49 -2.57 -5.12
C VAL A 164 -2.26 -1.76 -4.08
N CYS A 165 -2.17 -2.17 -2.83
CA CYS A 165 -2.84 -1.54 -1.69
C CYS A 165 -2.06 -1.80 -0.40
N GLY A 166 -2.40 -1.11 0.69
CA GLY A 166 -1.83 -1.34 2.01
C GLY A 166 -1.91 -2.80 2.45
N ALA A 167 -0.92 -3.28 3.21
CA ALA A 167 -0.80 -4.66 3.64
C ALA A 167 -2.03 -5.17 4.44
N SER A 168 -2.65 -4.27 5.22
CA SER A 168 -3.89 -4.57 5.95
C SER A 168 -5.07 -4.74 5.00
N HIS A 169 -5.28 -3.82 4.05
CA HIS A 169 -6.28 -3.96 2.98
C HIS A 169 -6.05 -5.23 2.16
N ARG A 170 -4.80 -5.57 1.82
CA ARG A 170 -4.47 -6.84 1.16
C ARG A 170 -5.00 -8.06 1.93
N THR A 171 -4.95 -8.03 3.26
CA THR A 171 -5.48 -9.11 4.13
C THR A 171 -6.99 -9.22 3.99
N GLU A 172 -7.67 -8.10 4.09
CA GLU A 172 -9.13 -8.01 3.99
C GLU A 172 -9.64 -8.44 2.61
N GLN A 173 -8.98 -8.00 1.54
CA GLN A 173 -9.37 -8.33 0.17
C GLN A 173 -9.04 -9.79 -0.18
N MET A 174 -7.92 -10.33 0.33
CA MET A 174 -7.58 -11.76 0.19
C MET A 174 -8.69 -12.64 0.80
N ASN A 175 -9.17 -12.31 2.00
CA ASN A 175 -10.24 -13.06 2.66
C ASN A 175 -11.56 -13.01 1.86
N ARG A 176 -11.93 -11.83 1.36
CA ARG A 176 -13.15 -11.64 0.55
C ARG A 176 -13.10 -12.41 -0.77
N LEU A 177 -11.97 -12.34 -1.49
CA LEU A 177 -11.79 -13.13 -2.71
C LEU A 177 -11.88 -14.63 -2.46
N SER A 178 -11.26 -15.14 -1.39
CA SER A 178 -11.38 -16.56 -1.02
C SER A 178 -12.83 -16.96 -0.75
N ASN A 179 -13.61 -16.10 -0.08
CA ASN A 179 -15.03 -16.34 0.21
C ASN A 179 -15.89 -16.34 -1.08
N ASP A 180 -15.51 -15.55 -2.08
CA ASP A 180 -16.18 -15.49 -3.39
C ASP A 180 -15.65 -16.53 -4.40
N HIS A 181 -15.06 -17.61 -3.90
CA HIS A 181 -14.58 -18.75 -4.67
C HIS A 181 -13.43 -18.46 -5.65
N TYR A 182 -12.68 -17.36 -5.46
CA TYR A 182 -11.39 -17.21 -6.12
C TYR A 182 -10.37 -18.15 -5.47
N LYS A 183 -9.67 -18.93 -6.28
CA LYS A 183 -8.75 -19.95 -5.78
C LYS A 183 -7.37 -19.36 -5.53
N GLU A 184 -6.95 -19.29 -4.27
CA GLU A 184 -5.59 -18.89 -3.94
C GLU A 184 -4.58 -19.93 -4.46
N ILE A 185 -3.50 -19.44 -5.09
CA ILE A 185 -2.40 -20.26 -5.58
C ILE A 185 -1.20 -20.08 -4.65
N LEU A 186 -1.02 -21.06 -3.78
CA LEU A 186 0.04 -21.04 -2.76
C LEU A 186 1.44 -21.28 -3.34
N SER A 187 1.54 -22.06 -4.43
CA SER A 187 2.81 -22.46 -5.03
C SER A 187 3.09 -21.68 -6.32
N PHE A 188 3.92 -20.64 -6.22
CA PHE A 188 4.53 -19.95 -7.36
C PHE A 188 5.82 -19.25 -6.93
N ASN A 189 6.72 -18.97 -7.87
CA ASN A 189 8.01 -18.35 -7.55
C ASN A 189 7.87 -16.85 -7.27
N LYS A 190 7.49 -16.49 -6.04
CA LYS A 190 7.39 -15.09 -5.60
C LYS A 190 8.72 -14.36 -5.69
N SER A 191 9.84 -15.07 -5.52
CA SER A 191 11.16 -14.45 -5.44
C SER A 191 11.59 -13.84 -6.78
N GLU A 192 11.31 -14.53 -7.88
CA GLU A 192 11.59 -14.06 -9.25
C GLU A 192 10.89 -12.75 -9.57
N ILE A 193 9.65 -12.57 -9.09
CA ILE A 193 8.86 -11.35 -9.30
C ILE A 193 9.57 -10.11 -8.76
N PHE A 194 10.35 -10.23 -7.69
CA PHE A 194 11.04 -9.10 -7.07
C PHE A 194 12.52 -8.98 -7.47
N GLN A 195 13.04 -9.83 -8.35
CA GLN A 195 14.40 -9.71 -8.87
C GLN A 195 14.53 -8.52 -9.82
N GLY A 196 15.64 -7.79 -9.79
CA GLY A 196 15.83 -6.66 -10.69
C GLY A 196 17.19 -5.98 -10.54
N SER A 197 17.37 -4.89 -11.29
CA SER A 197 18.63 -4.14 -11.31
C SER A 197 19.01 -3.60 -9.94
N LYS A 198 20.33 -3.52 -9.69
CA LYS A 198 20.91 -2.80 -8.54
C LYS A 198 20.71 -1.29 -8.65
N THR A 199 20.49 -0.76 -9.86
CA THR A 199 20.24 0.66 -10.08
C THR A 199 18.75 0.97 -9.94
N PHE A 200 18.43 2.02 -9.19
CA PHE A 200 17.08 2.53 -9.01
C PHE A 200 16.98 3.94 -9.58
N THR A 201 15.88 4.22 -10.25
CA THR A 201 15.50 5.53 -10.74
C THR A 201 13.99 5.67 -10.56
N TYR A 202 13.54 6.88 -10.25
CA TYR A 202 12.11 7.16 -10.24
C TYR A 202 11.54 7.18 -11.67
N PRO A 203 10.24 6.85 -11.85
CA PRO A 203 9.53 7.21 -13.07
C PRO A 203 9.67 8.73 -13.31
N LYS A 204 9.98 9.12 -14.54
CA LYS A 204 10.02 10.52 -15.00
C LYS A 204 8.75 11.29 -14.67
N THR A 205 7.59 10.64 -14.67
CA THR A 205 6.31 11.30 -14.32
C THR A 205 6.08 11.43 -12.82
N MET A 206 6.91 10.84 -11.96
CA MET A 206 6.70 10.81 -10.50
C MET A 206 6.67 12.21 -9.88
N GLU A 207 7.58 13.08 -10.31
CA GLU A 207 7.63 14.47 -9.82
C GLU A 207 6.30 15.19 -10.04
N GLN A 208 5.78 15.11 -11.26
CA GLN A 208 4.51 15.75 -11.61
C GLN A 208 3.34 15.10 -10.86
N THR A 209 3.30 13.76 -10.75
CA THR A 209 2.25 13.06 -10.00
C THR A 209 2.19 13.52 -8.53
N ILE A 210 3.34 13.71 -7.88
CA ILE A 210 3.39 14.22 -6.50
C ILE A 210 2.90 15.67 -6.45
N LYS A 211 3.35 16.53 -7.38
CA LYS A 211 2.92 17.93 -7.47
C LYS A 211 1.41 18.04 -7.66
N ASP A 212 0.82 17.24 -8.54
CA ASP A 212 -0.63 17.20 -8.77
C ASP A 212 -1.38 16.85 -7.49
N LYS A 213 -0.91 15.85 -6.73
CA LYS A 213 -1.49 15.52 -5.42
C LYS A 213 -1.34 16.65 -4.41
N ILE A 214 -0.18 17.30 -4.33
CA ILE A 214 0.04 18.44 -3.44
C ILE A 214 -0.93 19.58 -3.77
N THR A 215 -1.11 19.90 -5.05
CA THR A 215 -2.08 20.91 -5.51
C THR A 215 -3.50 20.54 -5.10
N TYR A 216 -3.92 19.31 -5.35
CA TYR A 216 -5.24 18.81 -4.92
C TYR A 216 -5.45 18.96 -3.41
N LEU A 217 -4.46 18.57 -2.60
CA LEU A 217 -4.56 18.69 -1.15
C LEU A 217 -4.67 20.17 -0.72
N LYS A 218 -3.84 21.05 -1.27
CA LYS A 218 -3.84 22.48 -0.90
C LYS A 218 -5.12 23.19 -1.31
N GLU A 219 -5.63 22.91 -2.51
CA GLU A 219 -6.70 23.70 -3.12
C GLU A 219 -8.06 23.02 -2.98
N ASP A 220 -8.22 21.82 -3.54
CA ASP A 220 -9.52 21.18 -3.69
C ASP A 220 -9.98 20.46 -2.42
N GLN A 221 -9.10 19.69 -1.80
CA GLN A 221 -9.40 18.98 -0.55
C GLN A 221 -9.71 19.98 0.58
N THR A 222 -9.00 21.11 0.65
CA THR A 222 -9.31 22.20 1.60
C THR A 222 -10.72 22.74 1.40
N LYS A 223 -11.14 22.99 0.15
CA LYS A 223 -12.52 23.44 -0.16
C LYS A 223 -13.55 22.38 0.18
N ILE A 224 -13.25 21.09 -0.08
CA ILE A 224 -14.12 19.98 0.28
C ILE A 224 -14.33 19.93 1.80
N ILE A 225 -13.24 19.98 2.58
CA ILE A 225 -13.28 19.99 4.05
C ILE A 225 -14.16 21.15 4.54
N ALA A 226 -13.91 22.37 4.06
CA ALA A 226 -14.67 23.55 4.46
C ALA A 226 -16.18 23.49 4.12
N LYS A 227 -16.54 22.75 3.07
CA LYS A 227 -17.94 22.58 2.63
C LYS A 227 -18.65 21.44 3.34
N GLN A 228 -17.97 20.32 3.58
CA GLN A 228 -18.59 19.07 4.02
C GLN A 228 -18.52 18.86 5.54
N ILE A 229 -17.57 19.49 6.22
CA ILE A 229 -17.39 19.34 7.67
C ILE A 229 -17.87 20.61 8.36
N THR A 230 -18.96 20.48 9.10
CA THR A 230 -19.55 21.57 9.89
C THR A 230 -19.11 21.52 11.35
N ASP A 231 -18.66 20.36 11.84
CA ASP A 231 -18.08 20.23 13.17
C ASP A 231 -16.71 20.93 13.23
N PRO A 232 -16.52 21.94 14.10
CA PRO A 232 -15.28 22.71 14.15
C PRO A 232 -14.04 21.88 14.54
N ASP A 233 -14.19 20.89 15.41
CA ASP A 233 -13.08 20.07 15.90
C ASP A 233 -12.65 19.08 14.82
N VAL A 234 -13.62 18.47 14.12
CA VAL A 234 -13.35 17.60 12.97
C VAL A 234 -12.72 18.41 11.83
N ALA A 235 -13.21 19.62 11.54
CA ALA A 235 -12.66 20.47 10.49
C ALA A 235 -11.22 20.88 10.79
N LYS A 236 -10.91 21.24 12.05
CA LYS A 236 -9.56 21.56 12.50
C LYS A 236 -8.62 20.37 12.37
N PHE A 237 -9.08 19.17 12.76
CA PHE A 237 -8.31 17.95 12.62
C PHE A 237 -8.03 17.61 11.14
N ALA A 238 -9.07 17.64 10.29
CA ALA A 238 -8.94 17.35 8.87
C ALA A 238 -7.98 18.33 8.17
N LYS A 239 -8.06 19.63 8.48
CA LYS A 239 -7.14 20.64 7.96
C LYS A 239 -5.70 20.35 8.37
N LYS A 240 -5.45 20.08 9.65
CA LYS A 240 -4.11 19.76 10.16
C LYS A 240 -3.55 18.51 9.48
N ASN A 241 -4.33 17.43 9.38
CA ASN A 241 -3.89 16.20 8.69
C ASN A 241 -3.56 16.46 7.21
N ASN A 242 -4.36 17.31 6.55
CA ASN A 242 -4.11 17.69 5.16
C ASN A 242 -2.80 18.49 5.00
N GLU A 243 -2.51 19.42 5.91
CA GLU A 243 -1.24 20.16 5.96
C GLU A 243 -0.04 19.22 6.19
N GLU A 244 -0.15 18.29 7.15
CA GLU A 244 0.90 17.30 7.45
C GLU A 244 1.18 16.39 6.24
N LEU A 245 0.14 15.99 5.48
CA LEU A 245 0.30 15.22 4.25
C LEU A 245 1.01 16.01 3.15
N VAL A 246 0.69 17.29 2.99
CA VAL A 246 1.37 18.19 2.06
C VAL A 246 2.86 18.29 2.41
N ASP A 247 3.19 18.53 3.67
CA ASP A 247 4.58 18.64 4.12
C ASP A 247 5.35 17.33 3.93
N SER A 248 4.72 16.19 4.23
CA SER A 248 5.29 14.86 4.01
C SER A 248 5.58 14.58 2.53
N LEU A 249 4.67 14.94 1.63
CA LEU A 249 4.85 14.77 0.19
C LEU A 249 5.93 15.72 -0.35
N GLN A 250 5.97 16.97 0.11
CA GLN A 250 6.99 17.93 -0.27
C GLN A 250 8.38 17.47 0.18
N SER A 251 8.50 17.01 1.43
CA SER A 251 9.73 16.40 1.93
C SER A 251 10.14 15.19 1.09
N THR A 252 9.19 14.35 0.70
CA THR A 252 9.47 13.19 -0.16
C THR A 252 10.03 13.60 -1.52
N LEU A 253 9.42 14.62 -2.14
CA LEU A 253 9.85 15.18 -3.40
C LEU A 253 11.29 15.71 -3.32
N ASP A 254 11.59 16.53 -2.32
CA ASP A 254 12.86 17.24 -2.17
C ASP A 254 14.02 16.35 -1.70
N GLN A 255 13.71 15.35 -0.86
CA GLN A 255 14.73 14.48 -0.27
C GLN A 255 15.02 13.25 -1.14
N TYR A 256 13.99 12.69 -1.79
CA TYR A 256 14.11 11.40 -2.45
C TYR A 256 14.00 11.51 -3.96
N VAL A 257 12.92 12.08 -4.48
CA VAL A 257 12.63 12.05 -5.92
C VAL A 257 13.60 12.93 -6.69
N LEU A 258 13.72 14.22 -6.34
CA LEU A 258 14.60 15.16 -7.04
C LEU A 258 16.09 14.83 -6.88
N LYS A 259 16.45 14.01 -5.90
CA LYS A 259 17.82 13.58 -5.61
C LYS A 259 18.10 12.14 -6.05
N GLU A 260 17.13 11.46 -6.67
CA GLU A 260 17.20 10.05 -7.08
C GLU A 260 17.66 9.11 -5.95
N ARG A 261 17.20 9.36 -4.71
CA ARG A 261 17.52 8.53 -3.54
C ARG A 261 16.41 7.52 -3.28
N LEU A 262 16.79 6.27 -3.06
CA LEU A 262 15.87 5.21 -2.65
C LEU A 262 15.63 5.16 -1.14
N TYR A 263 16.61 5.60 -0.34
CA TYR A 263 16.63 5.59 1.12
C TYR A 263 17.33 6.84 1.66
#